data_AF-A0A3D5HR51-F1
#
_entry.id   AF-A0A3D5HR51-F1
#
_cell.length_a   1.000
_cell.length_b   1.000
_cell.length_c   1.000
_cell.angle_alpha   90.00
_cell.angle_beta   90.00
_cell.angle_gamma   90.00
#
_symmetry.space_group_name_H-M   'P 1'
#
loop_
_entity.id
_entity.type
_entity.pdbx_description
1 polymer ?
#
loop_
_entity_poly.entity_id
_entity_poly.type
_entity_poly.pdbx_seq_one_letter_code
_entity_poly.pdbx_strand_id
1 'polypeptide(L)'
;MIQNSKQKWMNLLRKSKTKSTYQKVNLTLTAVLLIVLVLLFLTIISGLVRCPYENQFGIPCFSCGVSRDIFRYLRLDFATPSNPHSLKIFIFFIGQVFLRLGLWMSKIKESSAIIKLDICISVLWIIWVFGYLLFG
;
A
#
# COMPACT_ATOMS: atom_id res chain seq x y z
N MET A 1 -48.80 4.41 16.24
CA MET A 1 -47.59 5.27 16.39
C MET A 1 -46.26 4.50 16.49
N ILE A 2 -46.22 3.25 16.98
CA ILE A 2 -44.98 2.48 17.22
C ILE A 2 -44.25 2.01 15.95
N GLN A 3 -44.96 1.77 14.84
CA GLN A 3 -44.36 1.35 13.56
C GLN A 3 -43.45 2.44 12.96
N ASN A 4 -43.82 3.71 13.13
CA ASN A 4 -43.13 4.85 12.53
C ASN A 4 -41.75 5.12 13.18
N SER A 5 -41.59 4.78 14.47
CA SER A 5 -40.31 4.91 15.16
C SER A 5 -39.32 3.82 14.74
N LYS A 6 -39.74 2.55 14.65
CA LYS A 6 -38.90 1.46 14.16
C LYS A 6 -38.37 1.70 12.74
N GLN A 7 -39.22 2.18 11.84
CA GLN A 7 -38.80 2.54 10.48
C GLN A 7 -37.79 3.69 10.45
N LYS A 8 -37.99 4.71 11.29
CA LYS A 8 -37.03 5.82 11.45
C LYS A 8 -35.67 5.33 11.97
N TRP A 9 -35.67 4.46 12.99
CA TRP A 9 -34.44 3.86 13.53
C TRP A 9 -33.74 2.95 12.50
N MET A 10 -34.48 2.13 11.76
CA MET A 10 -33.90 1.31 10.70
C MET A 10 -33.30 2.14 9.56
N ASN A 11 -33.93 3.25 9.18
CA ASN A 11 -33.41 4.15 8.15
C ASN A 11 -32.18 4.94 8.64
N LEU A 12 -32.12 5.32 9.93
CA LEU A 12 -30.93 5.93 10.53
C LEU A 12 -29.75 4.94 10.62
N LEU A 13 -30.02 3.69 11.01
CA LEU A 13 -29.03 2.61 11.00
C LEU A 13 -28.53 2.29 9.59
N ARG A 14 -29.42 2.33 8.59
CA ARG A 14 -29.07 2.13 7.17
C ARG A 14 -28.22 3.29 6.63
N LYS A 15 -28.57 4.54 6.93
CA LYS A 15 -27.82 5.74 6.55
C LYS A 15 -26.45 5.84 7.23
N SER A 16 -26.33 5.28 8.43
CA SER A 16 -25.05 5.11 9.15
C SER A 16 -24.13 4.04 8.53
N LYS A 17 -24.67 3.10 7.76
CA LYS A 17 -23.92 1.93 7.28
C LYS A 17 -23.36 2.08 5.87
N THR A 18 -23.83 3.07 5.12
CA THR A 18 -23.29 3.34 3.77
C THR A 18 -21.90 3.94 3.90
N LYS A 19 -20.89 3.08 3.71
CA LYS A 19 -19.49 3.50 3.55
C LYS A 19 -19.43 4.56 2.46
N SER A 20 -18.77 5.66 2.77
CA SER A 20 -18.72 6.79 1.86
C SER A 20 -17.69 6.56 0.74
N THR A 21 -17.76 7.36 -0.32
CA THR A 21 -16.98 7.16 -1.55
C THR A 21 -15.48 7.08 -1.26
N TYR A 22 -14.96 7.90 -0.35
CA TYR A 22 -13.56 7.89 0.07
C TYR A 22 -13.16 6.55 0.73
N GLN A 23 -14.03 5.99 1.56
CA GLN A 23 -13.77 4.69 2.17
C GLN A 23 -13.72 3.58 1.12
N LYS A 24 -14.62 3.61 0.12
CA LYS A 24 -14.59 2.65 -0.98
C LYS A 24 -13.29 2.75 -1.78
N VAL A 25 -12.85 3.96 -2.11
CA VAL A 25 -11.57 4.20 -2.82
C VAL A 25 -10.39 3.66 -2.01
N ASN A 26 -10.30 3.94 -0.72
CA ASN A 26 -9.23 3.42 0.13
C ASN A 26 -9.22 1.89 0.23
N LEU A 27 -10.39 1.25 0.24
CA LEU A 27 -10.48 -0.22 0.17
C LEU A 27 -9.95 -0.76 -1.17
N THR A 28 -10.35 -0.14 -2.29
CA THR A 28 -9.85 -0.52 -3.62
C THR A 28 -8.33 -0.36 -3.71
N LEU A 29 -7.79 0.76 -3.23
CA LEU A 29 -6.34 0.98 -3.21
C LEU A 29 -5.61 -0.05 -2.34
N THR A 30 -6.17 -0.39 -1.18
CA THR A 30 -5.63 -1.46 -0.32
C THR A 30 -5.59 -2.80 -1.06
N ALA A 31 -6.68 -3.16 -1.75
CA ALA A 31 -6.75 -4.40 -2.52
C ALA A 31 -5.73 -4.44 -3.65
N VAL A 32 -5.57 -3.35 -4.41
CA VAL A 32 -4.56 -3.24 -5.48
C VAL A 32 -3.14 -3.41 -4.91
N LEU A 33 -2.81 -2.73 -3.81
CA LEU A 33 -1.49 -2.85 -3.17
C LEU A 33 -1.21 -4.28 -2.69
N LEU A 34 -2.21 -4.95 -2.11
CA LEU A 34 -2.09 -6.35 -1.69
C LEU A 34 -1.88 -7.28 -2.88
N ILE A 35 -2.61 -7.09 -3.99
CA ILE A 35 -2.44 -7.87 -5.22
C ILE A 35 -1.00 -7.72 -5.75
N VAL A 36 -0.47 -6.49 -5.80
CA VAL A 36 0.91 -6.24 -6.23
C VAL A 36 1.91 -6.97 -5.33
N LEU A 37 1.74 -6.91 -4.01
CA LEU A 37 2.59 -7.64 -3.06
C LEU A 37 2.54 -9.16 -3.26
N VAL A 38 1.34 -9.72 -3.49
CA VAL A 38 1.16 -11.16 -3.74
C VAL A 38 1.80 -11.58 -5.06
N LEU A 39 1.63 -10.79 -6.13
CA LEU A 39 2.25 -11.07 -7.42
C LEU A 39 3.78 -11.06 -7.31
N LEU A 40 4.35 -10.04 -6.64
CA LEU A 40 5.79 -9.99 -6.37
C LEU A 40 6.25 -11.23 -5.59
N PHE A 41 5.51 -11.62 -4.55
CA PHE A 41 5.80 -12.80 -3.76
C PHE A 41 5.83 -14.09 -4.60
N LEU A 42 4.84 -14.30 -5.47
CA LEU A 42 4.77 -15.47 -6.35
C LEU A 42 5.93 -15.50 -7.37
N THR A 43 6.30 -14.35 -7.93
CA THR A 43 7.44 -14.26 -8.87
C THR A 43 8.79 -14.53 -8.21
N ILE A 44 8.94 -14.28 -6.91
CA ILE A 44 10.20 -14.53 -6.19
C ILE A 44 10.30 -15.99 -5.74
N ILE A 45 9.21 -16.57 -5.24
CA ILE A 45 9.17 -17.99 -4.81
C ILE A 45 9.50 -18.94 -5.95
N SER A 46 9.05 -18.62 -7.16
CA SER A 46 9.35 -19.42 -8.34
C SER A 46 10.85 -19.48 -8.68
N GLY A 47 11.71 -18.68 -8.03
CA GLY A 47 13.16 -18.77 -8.13
C GLY A 47 13.74 -18.45 -9.51
N LEU A 48 12.88 -18.06 -10.45
CA LEU A 48 13.19 -17.95 -11.87
C LEU A 48 13.73 -16.58 -12.28
N VAL A 49 13.62 -15.58 -11.41
CA VAL A 49 13.88 -14.18 -11.81
C VAL A 49 15.26 -13.75 -11.32
N ARG A 50 16.29 -14.05 -12.13
CA ARG A 50 17.54 -13.27 -12.08
C ARG A 50 17.29 -11.92 -12.75
N CYS A 51 17.97 -10.86 -12.30
CA CYS A 51 17.82 -9.55 -12.89
C CYS A 51 18.24 -9.60 -14.38
N PRO A 52 17.34 -9.32 -15.35
CA PRO A 52 17.68 -9.39 -16.77
C PRO A 52 18.81 -8.43 -17.13
N TYR A 53 18.83 -7.26 -16.48
CA TYR A 53 19.84 -6.24 -16.68
C TYR A 53 21.22 -6.71 -16.22
N GLU A 54 21.33 -7.27 -15.01
CA GLU A 54 22.60 -7.83 -14.52
C GLU A 54 23.05 -9.02 -15.37
N ASN A 55 22.12 -9.86 -15.83
CA ASN A 55 22.44 -10.99 -16.70
C ASN A 55 22.97 -10.56 -18.08
N GLN A 56 22.50 -9.41 -18.60
CA GLN A 56 22.89 -8.90 -19.91
C GLN A 56 24.13 -8.00 -19.88
N PHE A 57 24.26 -7.16 -18.86
CA PHE A 57 25.31 -6.13 -18.77
C PHE A 57 26.40 -6.46 -17.74
N GLY A 58 26.20 -7.46 -16.88
CA GLY A 58 27.13 -7.82 -15.79
C GLY A 58 27.19 -6.81 -14.65
N ILE A 59 26.33 -5.80 -14.65
CA ILE A 59 26.31 -4.70 -13.68
C ILE A 59 24.98 -4.73 -12.93
N PRO A 60 24.97 -4.68 -11.59
CA PRO A 60 23.72 -4.59 -10.85
C PRO A 60 23.05 -3.24 -11.09
N CYS A 61 21.76 -3.24 -11.45
CA CYS A 61 20.98 -2.01 -11.48
C CYS A 61 20.60 -1.54 -10.07
N PHE A 62 20.21 -0.27 -9.92
CA PHE A 62 19.77 0.31 -8.64
C PHE A 62 18.58 -0.41 -7.99
N SER A 63 17.80 -1.17 -8.74
CA SER A 63 16.69 -1.99 -8.24
C SER A 63 17.05 -3.47 -8.05
N CYS A 64 18.29 -3.87 -8.35
CA CYS A 64 18.71 -5.25 -8.19
C CYS A 64 18.66 -5.66 -6.71
N GLY A 65 18.19 -6.88 -6.44
CA GLY A 65 18.03 -7.41 -5.08
C GLY A 65 16.83 -6.88 -4.28
N VAL A 66 16.14 -5.82 -4.73
CA VAL A 66 15.01 -5.20 -3.98
C VAL A 66 13.87 -6.19 -3.74
N SER A 67 13.46 -6.92 -4.77
CA SER A 67 12.40 -7.93 -4.67
C SER A 67 12.77 -9.02 -3.65
N ARG A 68 14.00 -9.54 -3.74
CA ARG A 68 14.53 -10.56 -2.84
C ARG A 68 14.58 -10.09 -1.39
N ASP A 69 15.01 -8.85 -1.15
CA ASP A 69 15.05 -8.27 0.19
C ASP A 69 13.64 -8.02 0.75
N ILE A 70 12.70 -7.49 -0.05
CA ILE A 70 11.29 -7.34 0.33
C ILE A 70 10.70 -8.68 0.79
N PHE A 71 11.02 -9.76 0.08
CA PHE A 71 10.59 -11.10 0.46
C PHE A 71 11.18 -11.57 1.80
N ARG A 72 12.45 -11.29 2.06
CA ARG A 72 13.08 -11.55 3.36
C ARG A 72 12.38 -10.76 4.48
N TYR A 73 12.09 -9.47 4.25
CA TYR A 73 11.38 -8.64 5.23
C TYR A 73 9.96 -9.13 5.51
N LEU A 74 9.24 -9.66 4.50
CA LEU A 74 7.93 -10.30 4.72
C LEU A 74 8.04 -11.56 5.60
N ARG A 75 9.18 -12.25 5.58
CA ARG A 75 9.50 -13.38 6.47
C ARG A 75 10.07 -12.95 7.82
N LEU A 76 10.06 -11.64 8.12
CA LEU A 76 10.69 -11.04 9.30
C LEU A 76 12.21 -11.26 9.37
N ASP A 77 12.84 -11.57 8.24
CA ASP A 77 14.28 -11.66 8.10
C ASP A 77 14.83 -10.32 7.61
N PHE A 78 15.45 -9.58 8.52
CA PHE A 78 16.08 -8.28 8.23
C PHE A 78 17.60 -8.41 8.07
N ALA A 79 18.15 -9.62 7.99
CA ALA A 79 19.58 -9.84 7.87
C ALA A 79 20.11 -9.35 6.51
N THR A 80 21.21 -8.59 6.56
CA THR A 80 22.04 -8.13 5.43
C THR A 80 21.24 -7.81 4.15
N PRO A 81 20.75 -6.57 3.98
CA PRO A 81 20.06 -6.17 2.76
C PRO A 81 21.01 -6.28 1.56
N SER A 82 20.53 -6.89 0.47
CA SER A 82 21.24 -6.89 -0.81
C SER A 82 21.27 -5.48 -1.42
N ASN A 83 20.28 -4.66 -1.10
CA ASN A 83 20.14 -3.29 -1.59
C ASN A 83 19.74 -2.34 -0.44
N PRO A 84 20.46 -1.21 -0.26
CA PRO A 84 20.22 -0.28 0.85
C PRO A 84 18.87 0.42 0.80
N HIS A 85 18.19 0.44 -0.35
CA HIS A 85 16.89 1.07 -0.53
C HIS A 85 15.71 0.12 -0.27
N SER A 86 15.95 -1.20 -0.24
CA SER A 86 14.91 -2.21 -0.07
C SER A 86 14.04 -1.96 1.15
N LEU A 87 14.65 -1.62 2.29
CA LEU A 87 13.92 -1.40 3.55
C LEU A 87 12.97 -0.19 3.44
N LYS A 88 13.40 0.89 2.80
CA LYS A 88 12.56 2.09 2.60
C LYS A 88 11.35 1.78 1.73
N ILE A 89 11.56 1.02 0.64
CA ILE A 89 10.49 0.59 -0.27
C ILE A 89 9.51 -0.34 0.44
N PHE A 90 10.01 -1.27 1.25
CA PHE A 90 9.18 -2.16 2.04
C PHE A 90 8.29 -1.39 3.03
N ILE A 91 8.88 -0.48 3.81
CA ILE A 91 8.14 0.37 4.77
C ILE A 91 7.10 1.22 4.04
N PHE A 92 7.41 1.74 2.85
CA PHE A 92 6.47 2.47 2.02
C PHE A 92 5.25 1.62 1.65
N PHE A 93 5.45 0.44 1.07
CA PHE A 93 4.34 -0.43 0.66
C PHE A 93 3.48 -0.87 1.84
N ILE A 94 4.10 -1.36 2.91
CA ILE A 94 3.39 -1.81 4.10
C ILE A 94 2.69 -0.64 4.79
N GLY A 95 3.36 0.50 4.93
CA GLY A 95 2.80 1.72 5.49
C GLY A 95 1.62 2.26 4.69
N GLN A 96 1.67 2.22 3.36
CA GLN A 96 0.54 2.58 2.50
C GLN A 96 -0.65 1.62 2.72
N VAL A 97 -0.43 0.31 2.81
CA VAL A 97 -1.50 -0.66 3.11
C VAL A 97 -2.15 -0.33 4.46
N PHE A 98 -1.35 -0.12 5.51
CA PHE A 98 -1.87 0.22 6.83
C PHE A 98 -2.60 1.57 6.87
N LEU A 99 -2.08 2.59 6.19
CA LEU A 99 -2.72 3.90 6.10
C LEU A 99 -4.09 3.79 5.43
N ARG A 100 -4.18 3.12 4.29
CA ARG A 100 -5.43 2.93 3.53
C ARG A 100 -6.44 2.10 4.32
N LEU A 101 -5.99 1.02 4.96
CA LEU A 101 -6.82 0.19 5.82
C LEU A 101 -7.34 0.98 7.02
N GLY A 102 -6.49 1.78 7.66
CA GLY A 102 -6.83 2.67 8.76
C GLY A 102 -7.89 3.70 8.35
N LEU A 103 -7.72 4.36 7.20
CA LEU A 103 -8.68 5.31 6.64
C LEU A 103 -10.01 4.65 6.26
N TRP A 104 -9.98 3.42 5.75
CA TRP A 104 -11.19 2.65 5.48
C TRP A 104 -11.95 2.27 6.75
N MET A 105 -11.26 1.86 7.81
CA MET A 105 -11.87 1.51 9.11
C MET A 105 -12.35 2.73 9.89
N SER A 106 -11.70 3.88 9.67
CA SER A 106 -12.00 5.12 10.38
C SER A 106 -13.40 5.63 10.09
N LYS A 107 -14.06 6.18 11.12
CA LYS A 107 -15.35 6.90 11.02
C LYS A 107 -15.15 8.40 10.76
N ILE A 108 -14.00 8.78 10.23
CA ILE A 108 -13.64 10.17 9.95
C ILE A 108 -14.64 10.75 8.96
N LYS A 109 -15.16 11.95 9.28
CA LYS A 109 -16.05 12.69 8.38
C LYS A 109 -15.25 13.09 7.15
N GLU A 110 -15.74 12.71 5.98
CA GLU A 110 -15.13 13.12 4.72
C GLU A 110 -15.11 14.65 4.63
N SER A 111 -13.91 15.19 4.51
CA SER A 111 -13.65 16.61 4.29
C SER A 111 -12.65 16.73 3.16
N SER A 112 -12.82 17.73 2.30
CA SER A 112 -11.90 18.02 1.21
C SER A 112 -10.48 18.26 1.71
N ALA A 113 -10.33 18.80 2.93
CA ALA A 113 -9.03 19.00 3.56
C ALA A 113 -8.29 17.66 3.85
N ILE A 114 -9.02 16.65 4.32
CA ILE A 114 -8.45 15.33 4.66
C ILE A 114 -8.02 14.61 3.39
N ILE A 115 -8.85 14.67 2.34
CA ILE A 115 -8.54 14.07 1.04
C ILE A 115 -7.30 14.73 0.43
N LYS A 116 -7.22 16.06 0.45
CA LYS A 116 -6.05 16.80 -0.05
C LYS A 116 -4.79 16.45 0.75
N LEU A 117 -4.90 16.41 2.08
CA LEU A 117 -3.77 16.08 2.96
C LEU A 117 -3.26 14.65 2.70
N ASP A 118 -4.16 13.68 2.59
CA ASP A 118 -3.83 12.28 2.27
C ASP A 118 -3.09 12.15 0.94
N ILE A 119 -3.58 12.82 -0.11
CA ILE A 119 -2.92 12.85 -1.42
C ILE A 119 -1.52 13.50 -1.29
N CYS A 120 -1.41 14.66 -0.64
CA CYS A 120 -0.13 15.34 -0.47
C CYS A 120 0.90 14.47 0.28
N ILE A 121 0.50 13.86 1.41
CA ILE A 121 1.36 12.97 2.19
C ILE A 121 1.82 11.78 1.34
N SER A 122 0.89 11.19 0.59
CA SER A 122 1.19 10.04 -0.26
C SER A 122 2.16 10.38 -1.39
N VAL A 123 1.98 11.53 -2.04
CA VAL A 123 2.87 12.02 -3.12
C VAL A 123 4.25 12.35 -2.56
N LEU A 124 4.33 13.08 -1.45
CA LEU A 124 5.61 13.39 -0.80
C LEU A 124 6.36 12.13 -0.40
N TRP A 125 5.65 11.11 0.10
CA TRP A 125 6.26 9.84 0.47
C TRP A 125 6.78 9.07 -0.75
N ILE A 126 6.03 9.06 -1.86
CA ILE A 126 6.48 8.48 -3.14
C ILE A 126 7.75 9.17 -3.62
N ILE A 127 7.77 10.51 -3.64
CA ILE A 127 8.94 11.28 -4.08
C ILE A 127 10.15 10.98 -3.18
N TRP A 128 9.96 10.91 -1.86
CA TRP A 128 11.04 10.62 -0.94
C TRP A 128 11.64 9.21 -1.12
N VAL A 129 10.79 8.22 -1.42
CA VAL A 129 11.22 6.81 -1.56
C VAL A 129 11.80 6.53 -2.95
N PHE A 130 11.10 6.96 -4.01
CA PHE A 130 11.45 6.64 -5.39
C PHE A 130 12.31 7.72 -6.06
N GLY A 131 12.36 8.95 -5.53
CA GLY A 131 13.20 10.01 -6.08
C GLY A 131 14.67 9.61 -6.11
N TYR A 132 15.17 8.99 -5.04
CA TYR A 132 16.53 8.49 -5.01
C TYR A 132 16.76 7.30 -5.95
N LEU A 133 15.71 6.52 -6.25
CA LEU A 133 15.83 5.35 -7.13
C LEU A 133 15.74 5.72 -8.62
N LEU A 134 15.16 6.87 -8.95
CA LEU A 134 15.01 7.39 -10.31
C LEU A 134 16.09 8.42 -10.71
N PHE A 135 16.63 9.16 -9.74
CA PHE A 135 17.61 10.24 -9.97
C PHE A 135 18.97 10.00 -9.29
N GLY A 136 19.14 8.85 -8.62
CA GLY A 136 20.39 8.44 -7.98
C GLY A 136 21.28 7.59 -8.89
#